data_AF-A0A9R1D6M5-F1
#
_entry.id   AF-A0A9R1D6M5-F1
#
_cell.length_a   1.000
_cell.length_b   1.000
_cell.length_c   1.000
_cell.angle_alpha   90.00
_cell.angle_beta   90.00
_cell.angle_gamma   90.00
#
_symmetry.space_group_name_H-M   'P 1'
#
loop_
_entity.id
_entity.type
_entity.pdbx_description
1 polymer ?
#
loop_
_entity_poly.entity_id
_entity_poly.type
_entity_poly.pdbx_seq_one_letter_code
_entity_poly.pdbx_strand_id
1 'polypeptide(L)'
;MEYVYAALILHETDEEINEDNLTGVLEAAGVDVEESRVKALVAALEDVDVEEAIETAAAAPAGGAGGAAAAGGAEEADEEAEAEDEGDDDEAEAEAEDEGDDEDEGDGGEGLGELFG
;
A
#
# COMPACT_ATOMS: atom_id res chain seq x y z
N MET A 1 3.97 2.09 -5.40
CA MET A 1 3.80 2.23 -3.93
C MET A 1 5.06 2.74 -3.23
N GLU A 2 6.21 2.73 -3.90
CA GLU A 2 7.53 3.17 -3.46
C GLU A 2 7.58 4.54 -2.76
N TYR A 3 6.91 5.56 -3.32
CA TYR A 3 6.90 6.91 -2.74
C TYR A 3 6.20 6.96 -1.36
N VAL A 4 5.10 6.20 -1.21
CA VAL A 4 4.37 6.14 0.06
C VAL A 4 5.21 5.42 1.11
N TYR A 5 5.88 4.33 0.74
CA TYR A 5 6.78 3.63 1.65
C TYR A 5 7.98 4.49 2.06
N ALA A 6 8.55 5.26 1.14
CA ALA A 6 9.62 6.20 1.47
C ALA A 6 9.14 7.25 2.48
N ALA A 7 7.94 7.82 2.30
CA ALA A 7 7.36 8.76 3.26
C ALA A 7 7.12 8.11 4.64
N LEU A 8 6.62 6.87 4.68
CA LEU A 8 6.43 6.14 5.94
C LEU A 8 7.76 5.82 6.64
N ILE A 9 8.81 5.49 5.90
CA ILE A 9 10.15 5.29 6.46
C ILE A 9 10.65 6.58 7.11
N LEU A 10 10.49 7.72 6.43
CA LEU A 10 10.89 9.02 6.97
C LEU A 10 10.09 9.36 8.24
N HIS A 11 8.77 9.11 8.25
CA HIS A 11 7.92 9.28 9.44
C HIS A 11 8.41 8.43 10.62
N GLU A 12 8.62 7.13 10.40
CA GLU A 12 9.06 6.18 11.45
C GLU A 12 10.47 6.50 11.99
N THR A 13 11.28 7.20 11.21
CA THR A 13 12.64 7.60 11.60
C THR A 13 12.73 9.03 12.14
N ASP A 14 11.58 9.69 12.36
CA ASP A 14 11.46 11.08 12.80
C ASP A 14 12.18 12.07 11.86
N GLU A 15 12.35 11.72 10.59
CA GLU A 15 12.92 12.59 9.56
C GLU A 15 11.83 13.41 8.85
N GLU A 16 12.17 14.64 8.44
CA GLU A 16 11.25 15.52 7.75
C GLU A 16 10.90 14.95 6.35
N ILE A 17 9.61 14.92 6.01
CA ILE A 17 9.14 14.51 4.69
C ILE A 17 9.24 15.72 3.75
N ASN A 18 10.39 15.87 3.10
CA ASN A 18 10.67 16.91 2.10
C ASN A 18 11.24 16.30 0.80
N GLU A 19 11.39 17.12 -0.24
CA GLU A 19 11.84 16.65 -1.57
C GLU A 19 13.21 15.97 -1.54
N ASP A 20 14.15 16.52 -0.76
CA ASP A 20 15.53 16.02 -0.67
C ASP A 20 15.57 14.65 0.02
N ASN A 21 14.89 14.52 1.16
CA ASN A 21 14.86 13.29 1.95
C ASN A 21 14.13 12.16 1.21
N LEU A 22 12.99 12.45 0.58
CA LEU A 22 12.25 11.48 -0.24
C LEU A 22 13.11 10.98 -1.41
N THR A 23 13.75 11.90 -2.13
CA THR A 23 14.63 11.55 -3.25
C THR A 23 15.78 10.68 -2.78
N GLY A 24 16.42 11.04 -1.66
CA GLY A 24 17.53 10.27 -1.09
C GLY A 24 17.16 8.83 -0.73
N VAL A 25 16.00 8.62 -0.10
CA VAL A 25 15.52 7.26 0.23
C VAL A 25 15.22 6.46 -1.04
N LEU A 26 14.55 7.07 -2.03
CA LEU A 26 14.19 6.39 -3.28
C LEU A 26 15.43 6.02 -4.11
N GLU A 27 16.40 6.94 -4.23
CA GLU A 27 17.67 6.67 -4.91
C GLU A 27 18.49 5.58 -4.20
N ALA A 28 18.50 5.58 -2.86
CA ALA A 28 19.16 4.53 -2.07
C ALA A 28 18.51 3.16 -2.29
N ALA A 29 17.20 3.12 -2.55
CA ALA A 29 16.45 1.93 -2.92
C ALA A 29 16.60 1.54 -4.40
N GLY A 30 17.35 2.31 -5.21
CA GLY A 30 17.55 2.07 -6.64
C GLY A 30 16.33 2.38 -7.51
N VAL A 31 15.42 3.24 -7.02
CA VAL A 31 14.24 3.68 -7.75
C VAL A 31 14.60 4.82 -8.70
N ASP A 32 14.07 4.78 -9.93
CA ASP A 32 14.11 5.92 -10.84
C ASP A 32 13.14 7.02 -10.36
N VAL A 33 13.67 8.10 -9.80
CA VAL A 33 12.88 9.16 -9.16
C VAL A 33 12.23 10.09 -10.18
N GLU A 34 10.93 10.31 -10.03
CA GLU A 34 10.15 11.30 -10.77
C GLU A 34 9.89 12.52 -9.88
N GLU A 35 10.61 13.63 -10.12
CA GLU A 35 10.50 14.85 -9.31
C GLU A 35 9.06 15.38 -9.16
N SER A 36 8.23 15.24 -10.20
CA SER A 36 6.83 15.69 -10.16
C SER A 36 6.00 14.91 -9.14
N ARG A 37 6.31 13.62 -8.94
CA ARG A 37 5.63 12.74 -7.98
C ARG A 37 6.10 13.02 -6.56
N VAL A 38 7.40 13.29 -6.37
CA VAL A 38 7.94 13.74 -5.08
C VAL A 38 7.25 15.03 -4.64
N LYS A 39 7.21 16.05 -5.51
CA LYS A 39 6.56 17.34 -5.23
C LYS A 39 5.08 17.19 -4.92
N ALA A 40 4.37 16.37 -5.70
CA ALA A 40 2.96 16.11 -5.47
C ALA A 40 2.71 15.42 -4.13
N LEU A 41 3.57 14.48 -3.74
CA LEU A 41 3.45 13.78 -2.46
C LEU A 41 3.74 14.71 -1.28
N VAL A 42 4.82 15.49 -1.34
CA VAL A 42 5.14 16.46 -0.29
C VAL A 42 3.98 17.44 -0.11
N ALA A 43 3.48 18.03 -1.20
CA ALA A 43 2.34 18.95 -1.14
C ALA A 43 1.06 18.30 -0.61
N ALA A 44 0.83 17.01 -0.91
CA ALA A 44 -0.33 16.28 -0.39
C ALA A 44 -0.23 15.98 1.11
N LEU A 45 0.99 16.00 1.67
CA LEU A 45 1.26 15.69 3.08
C LEU A 45 1.49 16.94 3.95
N GLU A 46 1.61 18.13 3.37
CA GLU A 46 1.88 19.39 4.10
C GLU A 46 0.91 19.67 5.26
N ASP A 47 -0.37 19.32 5.09
CA ASP A 47 -1.43 19.55 6.09
C ASP A 47 -1.98 18.23 6.67
N VAL A 48 -1.25 17.11 6.52
CA VAL A 48 -1.69 15.78 6.98
C VAL A 48 -0.97 15.38 8.26
N ASP A 49 -1.73 14.98 9.28
CA ASP A 49 -1.18 14.24 10.42
C ASP A 49 -1.00 12.77 10.02
N VAL A 50 0.25 12.38 9.79
CA VAL A 50 0.59 11.04 9.31
C VAL A 50 0.27 9.97 10.37
N GLU A 51 0.40 10.29 11.66
CA GLU A 51 0.11 9.34 12.74
C GLU A 51 -1.39 9.05 12.80
N GLU A 52 -2.22 10.10 12.80
CA GLU A 52 -3.68 9.96 12.77
C GLU A 52 -4.16 9.19 11.53
N ALA A 53 -3.54 9.46 10.38
CA ALA A 53 -3.87 8.76 9.13
C ALA A 53 -3.55 7.26 9.21
N ILE A 54 -2.42 6.88 9.81
CA ILE A 54 -2.04 5.48 10.02
C ILE A 54 -3.00 4.80 11.00
N GLU A 55 -3.32 5.43 12.13
CA GLU A 55 -4.27 4.89 13.11
C GLU A 55 -5.65 4.67 12.50
N THR A 56 -6.13 5.65 11.73
CA THR A 56 -7.41 5.58 11.01
C THR A 56 -7.40 4.45 9.98
N ALA A 57 -6.31 4.31 9.22
CA ALA A 57 -6.16 3.25 8.25
C ALA A 57 -6.13 1.86 8.90
N ALA A 58 -5.49 1.73 10.07
CA ALA A 58 -5.45 0.48 10.83
C ALA A 58 -6.80 0.10 11.45
N ALA A 59 -7.63 1.08 11.79
CA ALA A 59 -8.97 0.88 12.32
C ALA A 59 -10.03 0.55 11.25
N ALA A 60 -9.71 0.76 9.96
CA ALA A 60 -10.63 0.47 8.88
C ALA A 60 -10.89 -1.06 8.75
N PRO A 61 -12.15 -1.50 8.63
CA PRO A 61 -12.45 -2.91 8.46
C PRO A 61 -11.80 -3.45 7.18
N ALA A 62 -11.08 -4.57 7.29
CA ALA A 62 -10.26 -5.17 6.22
C ALA A 62 -11.03 -5.57 4.94
N GLY A 63 -12.34 -5.34 4.87
CA GLY A 63 -13.19 -5.52 3.67
C GLY A 63 -13.44 -4.26 2.85
N GLY A 64 -12.87 -3.11 3.20
CA GLY A 64 -13.15 -1.82 2.58
C GLY A 64 -12.07 -1.34 1.60
N ALA A 65 -11.66 -2.14 0.62
CA ALA A 65 -10.89 -1.63 -0.53
C ALA A 65 -11.88 -1.09 -1.59
N GLY A 66 -12.55 0.01 -1.26
CA GLY A 66 -13.50 0.67 -2.14
C GLY A 66 -13.53 2.16 -1.87
N GLY A 67 -12.75 2.92 -2.64
CA GLY A 67 -12.86 4.37 -2.70
C GLY A 67 -11.67 5.11 -2.11
N ALA A 68 -10.81 5.59 -3.02
CA ALA A 68 -10.06 6.82 -2.74
C ALA A 68 -11.07 7.93 -2.45
N ALA A 69 -11.28 8.25 -1.17
CA ALA A 69 -11.99 9.44 -0.74
C ALA A 69 -10.94 10.48 -0.33
N ALA A 70 -10.50 11.25 -1.34
CA ALA A 70 -9.96 12.57 -1.10
C ALA A 70 -11.09 13.53 -0.66
N ALA A 71 -10.68 14.55 0.09
CA ALA A 71 -11.39 15.76 0.48
C ALA A 71 -12.21 15.67 1.78
N GLY A 72 -11.71 16.39 2.79
CA GLY A 72 -12.42 16.70 4.01
C GLY A 72 -13.73 17.46 3.77
N GLY A 73 -14.65 17.27 4.71
CA GLY A 73 -15.96 17.90 4.75
C GLY A 73 -16.89 17.08 5.61
N ALA A 74 -17.00 17.46 6.89
CA ALA A 74 -18.01 16.96 7.82
C ALA A 74 -19.43 17.06 7.24
N GLU A 75 -20.24 16.02 7.41
CA GLU A 75 -21.51 16.06 8.16
C GLU A 75 -22.16 14.66 8.20
N GLU A 76 -22.87 14.40 9.31
CA GLU A 76 -23.63 13.20 9.64
C GLU A 76 -24.58 12.72 8.51
N ALA A 77 -24.82 11.41 8.43
CA ALA A 77 -26.12 10.82 8.77
C ALA A 77 -26.35 9.44 8.11
N ASP A 78 -27.08 8.63 8.87
CA ASP A 78 -27.94 7.52 8.46
C ASP A 78 -27.33 6.15 8.13
N GLU A 79 -27.37 5.33 9.18
CA GLU A 79 -27.82 3.94 9.16
C GLU A 79 -28.99 3.73 8.19
N GLU A 80 -28.84 2.87 7.19
CA GLU A 80 -29.93 1.95 6.81
C GLU A 80 -29.34 0.72 6.12
N ALA A 81 -29.28 -0.37 6.89
CA ALA A 81 -29.13 -1.71 6.39
C ALA A 81 -30.53 -2.25 6.05
N GLU A 82 -30.82 -2.43 4.76
CA GLU A 82 -31.88 -3.32 4.31
C GLU A 82 -31.32 -4.13 3.13
N ALA A 83 -31.12 -5.42 3.40
CA ALA A 83 -30.99 -6.46 2.40
C ALA A 83 -32.33 -6.68 1.69
N GLU A 84 -32.31 -7.13 0.43
CA GLU A 84 -33.18 -8.12 -0.24
C GLU A 84 -32.78 -8.09 -1.74
N ASP A 85 -32.14 -9.14 -2.28
CA ASP A 85 -32.75 -10.38 -2.82
C ASP A 85 -32.76 -10.30 -4.37
N GLU A 86 -31.76 -10.93 -5.00
CA GLU A 86 -31.88 -12.14 -5.84
C GLU A 86 -32.51 -11.95 -7.22
N GLY A 87 -31.77 -12.40 -8.26
CA GLY A 87 -32.37 -13.02 -9.44
C GLY A 87 -31.81 -12.61 -10.80
N ASP A 88 -31.17 -13.61 -11.45
CA ASP A 88 -31.20 -13.88 -12.91
C ASP A 88 -30.24 -13.06 -13.80
N ASP A 89 -29.45 -13.57 -14.75
CA ASP A 89 -28.97 -14.88 -15.20
C ASP A 89 -27.95 -14.58 -16.34
N ASP A 90 -27.43 -15.61 -17.01
CA ASP A 90 -26.67 -15.60 -18.27
C ASP A 90 -25.15 -15.34 -18.25
N GLU A 91 -24.43 -16.43 -17.95
CA GLU A 91 -23.49 -17.14 -18.85
C GLU A 91 -22.67 -16.35 -19.90
N ALA A 92 -21.34 -16.44 -19.78
CA ALA A 92 -20.38 -16.81 -20.84
C ALA A 92 -18.97 -16.88 -20.22
N GLU A 93 -18.58 -18.04 -19.69
CA GLU A 93 -17.66 -19.00 -20.31
C GLU A 93 -16.36 -18.46 -20.95
N ALA A 94 -15.29 -19.20 -20.61
CA ALA A 94 -14.04 -19.44 -21.33
C ALA A 94 -12.83 -18.54 -20.97
N GLU A 95 -12.00 -18.91 -20.00
CA GLU A 95 -10.94 -19.96 -20.04
C GLU A 95 -9.63 -19.43 -20.65
N ALA A 96 -8.58 -19.26 -19.81
CA ALA A 96 -7.21 -19.75 -20.02
C ALA A 96 -6.17 -18.96 -19.18
N GLU A 97 -5.83 -19.45 -18.00
CA GLU A 97 -4.52 -19.22 -17.33
C GLU A 97 -4.26 -20.51 -16.53
N ASP A 98 -3.76 -21.57 -17.18
CA ASP A 98 -2.36 -22.00 -17.10
C ASP A 98 -1.94 -22.38 -15.67
N GLU A 99 -2.24 -23.63 -15.31
CA GLU A 99 -1.68 -24.30 -14.14
C GLU A 99 -0.32 -24.94 -14.50
N GLY A 100 0.69 -24.69 -13.67
CA GLY A 100 1.72 -25.68 -13.38
C GLY A 100 3.13 -25.35 -13.86
N ASP A 101 3.80 -24.42 -13.17
CA ASP A 101 5.26 -24.46 -13.03
C ASP A 101 5.59 -25.18 -11.71
N ASP A 102 5.62 -26.51 -11.79
CA ASP A 102 6.34 -27.39 -10.88
C ASP A 102 7.82 -27.35 -11.31
N GLU A 103 8.69 -26.59 -10.63
CA GLU A 103 10.14 -26.79 -10.74
C GLU A 103 10.90 -26.32 -9.48
N ASP A 104 11.34 -27.33 -8.71
CA ASP A 104 12.63 -27.36 -7.99
C ASP A 104 12.76 -26.71 -6.58
N GLU A 105 12.04 -27.25 -5.59
CA GLU A 105 12.51 -27.23 -4.20
C GLU A 105 13.64 -28.26 -4.00
N GLY A 106 14.84 -27.87 -4.40
CA GLY A 106 16.06 -28.62 -4.11
C GLY A 106 17.27 -27.69 -4.06
N ASP A 107 17.71 -27.30 -2.86
CA ASP A 107 19.12 -27.37 -2.43
C ASP A 107 19.34 -26.64 -1.09
N GLY A 108 20.12 -27.26 -0.20
CA GLY A 108 21.15 -26.50 0.50
C GLY A 108 20.87 -25.95 1.89
N GLY A 109 20.19 -26.70 2.76
CA GLY A 109 20.21 -26.49 4.21
C GLY A 109 21.57 -26.75 4.88
N GLU A 110 22.68 -26.24 4.31
CA GLU A 110 24.05 -26.50 4.73
C GLU A 110 24.88 -25.19 4.72
N GLY A 111 24.59 -24.25 5.62
CA GLY A 111 25.37 -23.02 5.70
C GLY A 111 25.50 -22.36 7.07
N LEU A 112 24.64 -22.73 8.03
CA LEU A 112 24.63 -22.07 9.35
C LEU A 112 25.57 -22.72 10.39
N GLY A 113 26.15 -23.88 10.08
CA GLY A 113 27.00 -24.64 11.00
C GLY A 113 28.48 -24.21 11.04
N GLU A 114 29.00 -23.62 9.96
CA GLU A 114 30.41 -23.19 9.88
C GLU A 114 30.64 -21.76 10.41
N LEU A 115 29.59 -20.96 10.58
CA LEU A 115 29.68 -19.57 11.05
C LEU A 115 29.76 -19.42 12.58
N PHE A 116 29.60 -20.52 13.33
CA PHE A 116 29.81 -20.57 14.79
C PHE A 116 30.87 -21.60 15.23
N GLY A 117 31.65 -22.16 14.30
CA GLY A 117 32.70 -23.15 14.54
C GLY A 117 34.09 -22.56 14.71
#